data_AF-A0A5C6CS83-F1
#
_entry.id   AF-A0A5C6CS83-F1
#
_cell.length_a   1.000
_cell.length_b   1.000
_cell.length_c   1.000
_cell.angle_alpha   90.00
_cell.angle_beta   90.00
_cell.angle_gamma   90.00
#
_symmetry.space_group_name_H-M   'P 1'
#
loop_
_entity.id
_entity.type
_entity.pdbx_description
1 polymer ?
#
loop_
_entity_poly.entity_id
_entity_poly.type
_entity_poly.pdbx_seq_one_letter_code
_entity_poly.pdbx_strand_id
1 'polypeptide(L)'
;MDIPEEVNRILHERFEIAYDRLKPETDLYKDLELDSLDGADLLVLLEARTGQTIMPEAFLRARTLREVYGIVVGLVDSSECKSDGGGDDPVASQPAASETTVPDER
;
A
#
# COMPACT_ATOMS: atom_id res chain seq x y z
N MET A 1 4.24 0.36 -18.87
CA MET A 1 4.95 0.88 -17.69
C MET A 1 4.17 0.40 -16.51
N ASP A 2 4.75 -0.51 -15.74
CA ASP A 2 4.06 -1.20 -14.66
C ASP A 2 4.25 -0.41 -13.36
N ILE A 3 3.27 0.44 -13.05
CA ILE A 3 3.22 1.23 -11.82
C ILE A 3 3.40 0.39 -10.54
N PRO A 4 2.74 -0.77 -10.36
CA PRO A 4 2.91 -1.55 -9.13
C PRO A 4 4.35 -2.07 -8.95
N GLU A 5 5.04 -2.43 -10.04
CA GLU A 5 6.44 -2.83 -9.98
C GLU A 5 7.35 -1.69 -9.54
N GLU A 6 7.15 -0.49 -10.09
CA GLU A 6 7.96 0.67 -9.75
C GLU A 6 7.75 1.09 -8.28
N VAL A 7 6.48 1.11 -7.82
CA VAL A 7 6.16 1.39 -6.41
C VAL A 7 6.80 0.35 -5.49
N ASN A 8 6.71 -0.93 -5.86
CA ASN A 8 7.31 -2.01 -5.07
C ASN A 8 8.82 -1.90 -4.99
N ARG A 9 9.44 -1.55 -6.11
CA ARG A 9 10.87 -1.33 -6.18
C ARG A 9 11.31 -0.16 -5.29
N ILE A 10 10.56 0.95 -5.31
CA ILE A 10 10.84 2.09 -4.43
C ILE A 10 10.69 1.68 -2.96
N LEU A 11 9.63 0.97 -2.59
CA LEU A 11 9.44 0.43 -1.25
C LEU A 11 10.58 -0.51 -0.83
N HIS A 12 11.06 -1.34 -1.75
CA HIS A 12 12.19 -2.21 -1.47
C HIS A 12 13.51 -1.45 -1.30
N GLU A 13 13.85 -0.54 -2.22
CA GLU A 13 15.14 0.15 -2.21
C GLU A 13 15.21 1.29 -1.18
N ARG A 14 14.10 1.98 -0.93
CA ARG A 14 14.06 3.16 -0.03
C ARG A 14 13.61 2.82 1.38
N PHE A 15 12.66 1.90 1.51
CA PHE A 15 12.08 1.51 2.80
C PHE A 15 12.58 0.13 3.26
N GLU A 16 13.46 -0.52 2.49
CA GLU A 16 14.07 -1.80 2.83
C GLU A 16 13.05 -2.93 3.06
N ILE A 17 11.89 -2.84 2.40
CA ILE A 17 10.79 -3.80 2.54
C ILE A 17 10.98 -4.97 1.56
N ALA A 18 10.77 -6.20 2.04
CA ALA A 18 10.83 -7.38 1.18
C ALA A 18 9.64 -7.43 0.20
N TYR A 19 9.90 -7.78 -1.07
CA TYR A 19 8.85 -7.97 -2.09
C TYR A 19 7.77 -8.96 -1.68
N ASP A 20 8.09 -9.96 -0.85
CA ASP A 20 7.11 -10.94 -0.36
C ASP A 20 6.01 -10.29 0.51
N ARG A 21 6.31 -9.16 1.16
CA ARG A 21 5.32 -8.37 1.92
C ARG A 21 4.56 -7.37 1.06
N LEU A 22 5.07 -7.04 -0.13
CA LEU A 22 4.49 -6.04 -1.03
C LEU A 22 3.33 -6.62 -1.85
N LYS A 23 2.28 -7.09 -1.16
CA LYS A 23 1.06 -7.61 -1.77
C LYS A 23 0.02 -6.51 -1.89
N PRO A 24 -0.83 -6.51 -2.93
CA PRO A 24 -1.89 -5.52 -3.09
C PRO A 24 -2.88 -5.51 -1.92
N GLU A 25 -3.00 -6.62 -1.20
CA GLU A 25 -3.87 -6.78 -0.02
C GLU A 25 -3.19 -6.35 1.28
N THR A 26 -1.89 -6.06 1.24
CA THR A 26 -1.11 -5.62 2.40
C THR A 26 -1.49 -4.20 2.80
N ASP A 27 -1.65 -4.01 4.11
CA ASP A 27 -1.95 -2.72 4.72
C ASP A 27 -0.65 -1.94 5.00
N LEU A 28 -0.59 -0.69 4.54
CA LEU A 28 0.62 0.14 4.65
C LEU A 28 0.98 0.43 6.11
N TYR A 29 -0.03 0.73 6.93
CA TYR A 29 0.19 1.15 8.31
C TYR A 29 0.34 -0.05 9.24
N LYS A 30 -0.43 -1.12 9.00
CA LYS A 30 -0.50 -2.26 9.92
C LYS A 30 0.52 -3.37 9.63
N ASP A 31 0.81 -3.65 8.36
CA ASP A 31 1.65 -4.78 7.96
C ASP A 31 3.05 -4.33 7.50
N LEU A 32 3.11 -3.21 6.78
CA LEU A 32 4.36 -2.56 6.40
C LEU A 32 4.90 -1.59 7.46
N GLU A 33 4.11 -1.32 8.51
CA GLU A 33 4.46 -0.44 9.63
C GLU A 33 4.93 0.97 9.19
N LEU A 34 4.39 1.45 8.07
CA LEU A 34 4.71 2.78 7.53
C LEU A 34 4.08 3.86 8.39
N ASP A 35 4.85 4.88 8.75
CA ASP A 35 4.33 6.04 9.46
C ASP A 35 3.85 7.12 8.47
N SER A 36 3.24 8.18 9.02
CA SER A 36 2.84 9.38 8.30
C SER A 36 3.97 10.05 7.51
N LEU A 37 5.22 9.93 8.00
CA LEU A 37 6.42 10.43 7.32
C LEU A 37 6.77 9.59 6.10
N ASP A 38 6.67 8.27 6.22
CA ASP A 38 7.00 7.34 5.14
C ASP A 38 6.02 7.47 3.96
N GLY A 39 4.74 7.64 4.27
CA GLY A 39 3.73 7.92 3.24
C GLY A 39 3.99 9.22 2.49
N ALA A 40 4.43 10.27 3.19
CA ALA A 40 4.81 11.54 2.55
C ALA A 40 6.05 11.39 1.66
N ASP A 41 7.05 10.61 2.07
CA ASP A 41 8.24 10.36 1.26
C ASP A 41 7.90 9.53 0.00
N LEU A 42 7.07 8.48 0.15
CA LEU A 42 6.60 7.67 -0.98
C LEU A 42 5.81 8.50 -1.99
N LEU A 43 4.96 9.40 -1.52
CA LEU A 43 4.23 10.35 -2.37
C LEU A 43 5.20 11.18 -3.21
N VAL A 44 6.16 11.86 -2.57
CA VAL A 44 7.14 12.72 -3.25
C VAL A 44 7.98 11.93 -4.25
N LEU A 45 8.36 10.70 -3.91
CA LEU A 45 9.10 9.81 -4.81
C LEU A 45 8.27 9.42 -6.04
N LEU A 46 6.98 9.13 -5.88
CA LEU A 46 6.08 8.81 -6.97
C LEU A 46 5.83 10.02 -7.88
N GLU A 47 5.65 11.20 -7.31
CA GLU A 47 5.54 12.46 -8.07
C GLU A 47 6.82 12.74 -8.85
N ALA A 48 8.00 12.53 -8.25
CA ALA A 48 9.28 12.74 -8.92
C ALA A 48 9.52 11.74 -10.08
N ARG A 49 8.96 10.53 -9.99
CA ARG A 49 9.09 9.49 -11.02
C ARG A 49 8.07 9.64 -12.15
N THR A 50 6.82 9.89 -11.81
CA THR A 50 5.72 10.02 -12.78
C THR A 50 5.59 11.43 -13.34
N GLY A 51 6.13 12.44 -12.64
CA GLY A 51 5.96 13.85 -12.98
C GLY A 51 4.53 14.37 -12.78
N GLN A 52 3.67 13.60 -12.12
CA GLN A 52 2.29 13.96 -11.80
C GLN A 52 2.21 14.43 -10.36
N THR A 53 1.38 15.45 -10.11
CA THR A 53 1.13 15.91 -8.74
C THR A 53 0.03 15.08 -8.11
N ILE A 54 0.36 14.34 -7.06
CA ILE A 54 -0.57 13.48 -6.32
C ILE A 54 -0.94 14.20 -5.03
N MET A 55 -2.24 14.35 -4.77
CA MET A 55 -2.69 15.01 -3.55
C MET A 55 -2.44 14.13 -2.32
N PRO A 56 -1.85 14.66 -1.24
CA PRO A 56 -1.61 13.89 -0.02
C PRO A 56 -2.91 13.34 0.57
N GLU A 57 -4.02 14.05 0.42
CA GLU A 57 -5.34 13.59 0.87
C GLU A 57 -5.82 12.32 0.13
N ALA A 58 -5.46 12.13 -1.14
CA ALA A 58 -5.72 10.89 -1.86
C ALA A 58 -4.86 9.75 -1.26
N PHE A 59 -3.60 10.05 -0.92
CA PHE A 59 -2.68 9.08 -0.33
C PHE A 59 -3.07 8.69 1.10
N LEU A 60 -3.53 9.64 1.92
CA LEU A 60 -4.03 9.37 3.28
C LEU A 60 -5.29 8.50 3.27
N ARG A 61 -6.06 8.50 2.18
CA ARG A 61 -7.20 7.60 2.00
C ARG A 61 -6.76 6.19 1.61
N ALA A 62 -5.59 6.04 0.99
CA ALA A 62 -5.03 4.76 0.62
C ALA A 62 -4.46 4.03 1.85
N ARG A 63 -5.13 2.97 2.27
CA ARG A 63 -4.67 2.12 3.38
C ARG A 63 -3.93 0.87 2.94
N THR A 64 -4.13 0.45 1.70
CA THR A 64 -3.52 -0.74 1.12
C THR A 64 -2.71 -0.40 -0.11
N LEU A 65 -1.76 -1.28 -0.45
CA LEU A 65 -0.92 -1.10 -1.64
C LEU A 65 -1.76 -1.02 -2.92
N ARG A 66 -2.86 -1.77 -2.98
CA ARG A 66 -3.82 -1.71 -4.08
C ARG A 66 -4.35 -0.29 -4.32
N GLU A 67 -4.73 0.40 -3.26
CA GLU A 67 -5.27 1.77 -3.36
C GLU A 67 -4.20 2.73 -3.89
N VAL A 68 -2.96 2.60 -3.40
CA VAL A 68 -1.83 3.42 -3.87
C VAL A 68 -1.59 3.21 -5.37
N TYR A 69 -1.54 1.95 -5.82
CA TYR A 69 -1.37 1.65 -7.24
C TYR A 69 -2.53 2.23 -8.07
N GLY A 70 -3.77 2.09 -7.58
CA GLY A 70 -4.97 2.58 -8.26
C GLY A 70 -4.95 4.09 -8.45
N ILE A 71 -4.55 4.85 -7.43
CA ILE A 71 -4.41 6.31 -7.51
C ILE A 71 -3.39 6.68 -8.59
N VAL A 72 -2.19 6.09 -8.56
CA VAL A 72 -1.12 6.44 -9.50
C VAL A 72 -1.47 6.03 -10.93
N VAL A 73 -2.01 4.82 -11.12
CA VAL A 73 -2.48 4.36 -12.43
C VAL A 73 -3.56 5.29 -12.97
N GLY A 74 -4.53 5.66 -12.13
CA GLY A 74 -5.59 6.61 -12.50
C GLY A 74 -5.04 7.97 -12.93
N LEU A 75 -4.03 8.51 -12.23
CA LEU A 75 -3.41 9.79 -12.63
C LEU A 75 -2.65 9.70 -13.96
N VAL A 76 -1.88 8.62 -14.16
CA VAL A 76 -1.03 8.48 -15.35
C VAL A 76 -1.85 8.10 -16.59
N ASP A 77 -2.95 7.35 -16.41
CA ASP A 77 -3.80 6.87 -17.50
C ASP A 77 -4.98 7.82 -17.80
N SER A 78 -5.46 8.59 -16.80
CA SER A 78 -6.68 9.41 -16.91
C SER A 78 -6.46 10.85 -16.47
N SER A 79 -6.31 11.77 -17.42
CA SER A 79 -6.27 13.22 -17.17
C SER A 79 -7.66 13.82 -16.87
N GLU A 80 -8.27 13.43 -15.74
CA GLU A 80 -9.52 13.92 -15.11
C GLU A 80 -10.79 13.09 -15.35
N CYS A 81 -11.21 12.31 -14.33
CA CYS A 81 -12.63 12.07 -14.07
C CYS A 81 -12.85 11.91 -12.56
N LYS A 82 -13.48 12.93 -11.95
CA LYS A 82 -13.87 12.96 -10.54
C LYS A 82 -14.68 11.70 -10.18
N SER A 83 -14.32 11.04 -9.08
CA SER A 83 -15.32 10.41 -8.21
C SER A 83 -14.91 10.55 -6.75
N ASP A 84 -15.71 11.35 -6.06
CA ASP A 84 -16.00 11.25 -4.64
C ASP A 84 -16.65 9.88 -4.34
N GLY A 85 -16.62 9.46 -3.08
CA GLY A 85 -17.20 8.19 -2.58
C GLY A 85 -16.14 7.11 -2.42
N GLY A 86 -15.74 6.73 -1.21
CA GLY A 86 -16.61 6.19 -0.16
C GLY A 86 -16.30 4.69 -0.13
N GLY A 87 -15.59 4.20 0.89
CA GLY A 87 -16.25 3.71 2.10
C GLY A 87 -16.53 2.20 1.93
N ASP A 88 -16.51 1.46 3.05
CA ASP A 88 -16.94 0.06 3.16
C ASP A 88 -15.88 -0.95 2.63
N ASP A 89 -15.40 -1.97 3.34
CA ASP A 89 -15.96 -2.70 4.48
C ASP A 89 -14.79 -3.52 5.11
N PRO A 90 -14.91 -3.98 6.37
CA PRO A 90 -13.83 -4.66 7.10
C PRO A 90 -13.73 -6.12 6.67
N VAL A 91 -12.64 -6.52 6.02
CA VAL A 91 -12.40 -7.95 5.77
C VAL A 91 -10.92 -8.30 5.69
N ALA A 92 -10.38 -8.68 6.84
CA ALA A 92 -9.40 -9.75 7.00
C ALA A 92 -9.43 -10.15 8.49
N SER A 93 -10.54 -10.71 8.95
CA SER A 93 -10.57 -12.15 9.19
C SER A 93 -9.72 -12.93 8.20
N GLN A 94 -8.48 -13.24 8.60
CA GLN A 94 -7.97 -14.61 8.51
C GLN A 94 -6.79 -14.80 9.48
N PRO A 95 -6.79 -15.89 10.26
CA PRO A 95 -5.74 -16.22 11.20
C PRO A 95 -4.56 -16.87 10.48
N ALA A 96 -3.34 -16.47 10.79
CA ALA A 96 -2.16 -17.23 10.40
C ALA A 96 -1.72 -18.14 11.56
N ALA A 97 -1.96 -19.44 11.33
CA ALA A 97 -1.33 -20.62 11.94
C ALA A 97 -1.55 -20.91 13.45
N SER A 98 -2.51 -21.82 13.71
CA SER A 98 -2.41 -22.81 14.79
C SER A 98 -1.48 -23.95 14.36
N GLU A 99 -0.45 -24.23 15.14
CA GLU A 99 0.23 -25.54 15.31
C GLU A 99 1.13 -25.37 16.55
N THR A 100 1.11 -26.12 17.65
CA THR A 100 0.50 -27.39 18.04
C THR A 100 0.26 -27.37 19.55
N THR A 101 -0.85 -27.96 20.01
CA THR A 101 -1.10 -28.30 21.40
C THR A 101 -0.41 -29.62 21.72
N VAL A 102 0.45 -29.63 22.74
CA VAL A 102 0.50 -30.66 23.79
C VAL A 102 1.16 -30.08 25.05
N PRO A 103 0.47 -30.09 26.19
CA PRO A 103 1.16 -30.48 27.42
C PRO A 103 0.51 -31.76 27.94
N ASP A 104 1.27 -32.85 27.92
CA ASP A 104 0.93 -34.14 28.48
C ASP A 104 1.87 -34.46 29.66
N GLU A 105 1.29 -35.06 30.71
CA GLU A 105 1.89 -35.62 31.93
C GLU A 105 2.49 -34.62 32.96
N ARG A 106 2.22 -34.69 34.27
CA ARG A 106 1.63 -35.71 35.14
C ARG A 106 1.23 -35.11 36.49
#